data_AF-A0A0P1ABN5-F1
#
_entry.id   AF-A0A0P1ABN5-F1
#
_cell.length_a   1.000
_cell.length_b   1.000
_cell.length_c   1.000
_cell.angle_alpha   90.00
_cell.angle_beta   90.00
_cell.angle_gamma   90.00
#
_symmetry.space_group_name_H-M   'P 1'
#
loop_
_entity.id
_entity.type
_entity.pdbx_description
1 polymer ?
#
loop_
_entity_poly.entity_id
_entity_poly.type
_entity_poly.pdbx_seq_one_letter_code
_entity_poly.pdbx_strand_id
1 'polypeptide(L)' 'MNVESMRDFDYSMRMNVANSLLCEDHYPSLLVKLHLSKHDEIERQVMLEFSREQLTLLLQDFKHIYQELQKS' A
#
# COMPACT_ATOMS: atom_id res chain seq x y z
N MET A 1 -7.34 -16.23 -19.15
CA MET A 1 -7.65 -15.37 -18.00
C MET A 1 -6.87 -14.09 -18.18
N ASN A 2 -7.54 -12.94 -18.21
CA ASN A 2 -6.84 -11.66 -18.32
C ASN A 2 -6.33 -11.30 -16.92
N VAL A 3 -5.10 -11.70 -16.61
CA VAL A 3 -4.45 -11.44 -15.33
C VAL A 3 -4.15 -9.94 -15.23
N GLU A 4 -4.66 -9.31 -14.19
CA GLU A 4 -4.28 -7.93 -13.84
C GLU A 4 -2.91 -7.96 -13.16
N SER A 5 -2.04 -7.02 -13.54
CA SER A 5 -0.68 -6.91 -13.02
C SER A 5 -0.44 -5.50 -12.48
N MET A 6 0.25 -5.42 -11.35
CA MET A 6 0.77 -4.15 -10.84
C MET A 6 1.96 -3.73 -11.69
N ARG A 7 1.88 -2.54 -12.29
CA ARG A 7 2.96 -1.97 -13.11
C ARG A 7 3.93 -1.14 -12.29
N ASP A 8 3.37 -0.31 -11.42
CA ASP A 8 4.11 0.61 -10.57
C ASP A 8 3.30 0.96 -9.31
N PHE A 9 3.94 1.62 -8.35
CA PHE A 9 3.27 2.21 -7.21
C PHE A 9 3.94 3.52 -6.76
N ASP A 10 3.13 4.50 -6.38
CA ASP A 10 3.58 5.70 -5.67
C ASP A 10 3.25 5.58 -4.18
N TYR A 11 3.99 6.30 -3.34
CA TYR A 11 3.65 6.43 -1.93
C TYR A 11 3.87 7.85 -1.40
N SER A 12 3.09 8.23 -0.39
CA SER A 12 3.25 9.49 0.33
C SER A 12 2.93 9.32 1.80
N MET A 13 3.68 9.99 2.67
CA MET A 13 3.41 10.04 4.10
C MET A 13 2.40 11.15 4.38
N ARG A 14 1.36 10.85 5.16
CA ARG A 14 0.40 11.84 5.66
C ARG A 14 0.53 11.98 7.17
N MET A 15 0.61 13.23 7.62
CA MET A 15 0.47 13.59 9.02
C MET A 15 -0.86 14.31 9.18
N ASN A 16 -1.81 13.68 9.85
CA ASN A 16 -3.11 14.29 10.13
C ASN A 16 -2.97 15.24 11.33
N VAL A 17 -2.85 16.54 11.04
CA VAL A 17 -2.84 17.59 12.05
C VAL A 17 -4.29 18.03 12.29
N ALA A 18 -4.95 17.45 13.28
CA ALA A 18 -6.28 17.93 13.70
C ALA A 18 -6.13 19.22 14.53
N ASN A 19 -6.97 20.21 14.24
CA ASN A 19 -6.98 21.54 14.86
C ASN A 19 -7.64 21.60 16.25
N SER A 20 -7.79 20.48 16.96
CA SER A 20 -8.39 20.48 18.30
C SER A 20 -7.63 19.57 19.26
N LEU A 21 -7.41 20.09 20.47
CA LEU A 21 -6.74 19.49 21.64
C LEU A 21 -7.42 18.20 22.18
N LEU A 22 -8.30 17.56 21.41
CA LEU A 22 -9.17 16.46 21.85
C LEU A 22 -9.05 15.18 21.00
N CYS A 23 -8.18 15.15 19.99
CA CYS A 23 -7.87 13.92 19.26
C CYS A 23 -6.53 13.39 19.77
N GLU A 24 -6.59 12.54 20.80
CA GLU A 24 -5.50 11.62 21.08
C GLU A 24 -5.25 10.76 19.83
N ASP A 25 -3.97 10.55 19.54
CA ASP A 25 -3.43 9.72 18.47
C ASP A 25 -3.21 10.35 17.09
N HIS A 26 -2.14 11.15 17.01
CA HIS A 26 -1.47 11.49 15.76
C HIS A 26 -0.56 10.34 15.30
N TYR A 27 -1.11 9.36 14.58
CA TYR A 27 -0.25 8.37 13.91
C TYR A 27 -0.03 8.75 12.45
N PRO A 28 1.22 8.83 11.99
CA PRO A 28 1.49 9.01 10.57
C PRO A 28 0.92 7.82 9.80
N SER A 29 0.25 8.10 8.69
CA SER A 29 -0.24 7.08 7.76
C SER A 29 0.53 7.12 6.45
N LEU A 30 0.65 5.97 5.80
CA LEU A 30 1.23 5.84 4.47
C LEU A 30 0.10 5.69 3.46
N LEU A 31 -0.02 6.64 2.52
CA LEU A 31 -0.87 6.49 1.36
C LEU A 31 -0.07 5.83 0.24
N VAL A 32 -0.55 4.71 -0.27
CA VAL A 32 0.02 3.97 -1.39
C VAL A 32 -0.96 4.02 -2.55
N LYS A 33 -0.47 4.37 -3.74
CA LYS A 33 -1.22 4.37 -4.98
C LYS A 33 -0.66 3.27 -5.88
N LEU A 34 -1.46 2.25 -6.15
CA LEU A 34 -1.11 1.15 -7.05
C LEU A 34 -1.60 1.48 -8.46
N HIS A 35 -0.72 1.32 -9.45
CA HIS A 35 -1.03 1.45 -10.86
C HIS A 35 -1.17 0.05 -11.46
N LEU A 36 -2.41 -0.35 -11.72
CA LEU A 36 -2.79 -1.69 -12.18
C LEU A 36 -3.09 -1.64 -13.67
N SER A 37 -2.64 -2.66 -14.39
CA SER A 37 -2.95 -2.82 -15.81
C SER A 37 -3.39 -4.23 -16.13
N LYS A 38 -4.33 -4.32 -17.06
CA LYS A 38 -4.74 -5.54 -17.72
C LYS A 38 -4.35 -5.41 -19.19
N HIS A 39 -3.97 -6.52 -19.84
CA HIS A 39 -3.42 -6.50 -21.20
C HIS A 39 -4.35 -5.69 -22.14
N ASP A 40 -3.79 -4.66 -22.79
CA ASP A 40 -4.47 -3.72 -23.70
C ASP A 40 -5.63 -2.88 -23.12
N GLU A 41 -5.75 -2.80 -21.79
CA GLU A 41 -6.77 -1.99 -21.12
C GLU A 41 -6.17 -0.72 -20.50
N ILE A 42 -7.05 0.26 -20.25
CA ILE A 42 -6.72 1.52 -19.58
C ILE A 42 -6.22 1.21 -18.17
N GLU A 43 -5.15 1.89 -17.77
CA GLU A 43 -4.56 1.79 -16.44
C GLU A 43 -5.59 2.17 -15.35
N ARG A 44 -5.71 1.32 -14.33
CA ARG A 44 -6.57 1.55 -13.16
C ARG A 44 -5.70 1.91 -11.97
N GLN A 45 -6.14 2.91 -11.21
CA GLN A 45 -5.45 3.36 -10.00
C GLN A 45 -6.24 2.96 -8.76
N VAL A 46 -5.55 2.38 -7.78
CA VAL A 46 -6.12 2.00 -6.48
C VAL A 46 -5.32 2.70 -5.37
N MET A 47 -6.01 3.46 -4.52
CA MET A 47 -5.37 4.08 -3.35
C MET A 47 -5.69 3.30 -2.08
N LEU A 48 -4.66 3.08 -1.26
CA LEU A 48 -4.73 2.43 0.04
C LEU A 48 -4.06 3.33 1.06
N GLU A 49 -4.62 3.43 2.25
CA GLU A 49 -4.01 4.13 3.38
C GLU A 49 -3.71 3.11 4.48
N PHE A 50 -2.47 3.11 4.94
CA PHE A 50 -1.98 2.18 5.94
C PHE A 50 -1.58 2.91 7.21
N SER A 51 -2.04 2.41 8.36
CA SER A 51 -1.38 2.68 9.63
C SER A 51 0.00 2.05 9.67
N ARG A 52 0.81 2.43 10.67
CA ARG A 52 2.13 1.82 10.89
C ARG A 52 2.03 0.31 11.13
N GLU A 53 1.05 -0.13 11.90
CA GLU A 53 0.81 -1.53 12.24
C GLU A 53 0.45 -2.33 10.98
N GLN A 54 -0.46 -1.80 10.16
CA GLN A 54 -0.87 -2.45 8.91
C GLN A 54 0.29 -2.54 7.91
N LEU A 55 1.09 -1.49 7.77
CA LEU A 55 2.29 -1.51 6.91
C LEU A 55 3.31 -2.54 7.41
N THR A 56 3.51 -2.62 8.73
CA THR A 56 4.44 -3.59 9.33
C THR A 56 4.03 -5.02 9.00
N LEU A 57 2.75 -5.34 9.14
CA LEU A 57 2.22 -6.67 8.79
C LEU A 57 2.37 -6.96 7.29
N LEU A 58 2.02 -5.99 6.44
CA LEU A 58 2.14 -6.14 4.99
C LEU A 58 3.59 -6.45 4.55
N LEU A 59 4.58 -5.76 5.14
CA LEU A 59 6.00 -6.00 4.84
C LEU A 59 6.49 -7.37 5.35
N GLN A 60 5.96 -7.84 6.47
CA GLN A 60 6.25 -9.19 6.97
C GLN A 60 5.70 -10.26 6.02
N ASP A 61 4.48 -10.09 5.53
CA ASP A 61 3.86 -10.99 4.56
C ASP A 61 4.63 -11.00 3.24
N PHE A 62 5.05 -9.83 2.72
CA PHE A 62 5.88 -9.76 1.52
C PHE A 62 7.22 -10.46 1.69
N LYS A 63 7.86 -10.32 2.86
CA LYS A 63 9.09 -11.05 3.17
C LYS A 63 8.86 -12.56 3.12
N HIS A 64 7.75 -13.04 3.69
CA HIS A 64 7.43 -14.46 3.67
C HIS A 64 7.19 -14.96 2.24
N ILE A 65 6.38 -14.25 1.45
CA ILE A 65 6.13 -14.58 0.03
C ILE A 65 7.45 -14.64 -0.76
N TYR A 66 8.32 -13.65 -0.59
CA TYR A 66 9.62 -13.62 -1.24
C TYR A 66 10.47 -14.85 -0.87
N GLN A 67 10.51 -15.23 0.41
CA GLN A 67 11.24 -16.41 0.86
C GLN A 67 10.71 -17.71 0.25
N GLU A 68 9.39 -17.86 0.13
CA GLU A 68 8.79 -19.04 -0.51
C GLU A 68 9.09 -19.09 -2.01
N LEU A 69 9.07 -17.94 -2.70
CA LEU A 69 9.42 -17.85 -4.11
C LEU A 69 10.89 -18.19 -4.39
N GLN A 70 11.81 -17.94 -3.44
CA GLN A 70 13.24 -18.31 -3.59
C GLN A 70 13.52 -19.80 -3.39
N LYS A 71 12.57 -20.57 -2.84
CA LYS A 71 12.72 -22.02 -2.65
C LYS A 71 12.25 -22.85 -3.85
N SER A 72 11.55 -22.22 -4.80
CA SER A 72 11.01 -22.83 -6.02
C SER A 72 12.00 -22.68 -7.17
#